data_AF-A0A174F7N9-F1
#
_entry.id   AF-A0A174F7N9-F1
#
_cell.length_a   1.000
_cell.length_b   1.000
_cell.length_c   1.000
_cell.angle_alpha   90.00
_cell.angle_beta   90.00
_cell.angle_gamma   90.00
#
_symmetry.space_group_name_H-M   'P 1'
#
loop_
_entity.id
_entity.type
_entity.pdbx_description
1 polymer ?
#
loop_
_entity_poly.entity_id
_entity_poly.type
_entity_poly.pdbx_seq_one_letter_code
_entity_poly.pdbx_strand_id
1 'polypeptide(L)'
;MLKIKGVNKINKYENIIMILCQYYEVNYEEFNKLLKKREKSYLTVLLMKKFRCLNSEGLKEKLGIISNRSLHYKIKIAEEKILINKKFRDEYFELEEKIKENLKNA
;
A
#
# COMPACT_ATOMS: atom_id res chain seq x y z
N MET A 1 -24.36 -16.66 14.87
CA MET A 1 -24.75 -15.50 14.03
C MET A 1 -24.28 -14.22 14.71
N LEU A 2 -23.07 -13.77 14.39
CA LEU A 2 -22.55 -12.49 14.89
C LEU A 2 -23.06 -11.38 13.96
N LYS A 3 -23.82 -10.45 14.53
CA LYS A 3 -24.39 -9.29 13.86
C LYS A 3 -23.25 -8.41 13.32
N ILE A 4 -23.10 -8.36 12.00
CA ILE A 4 -22.24 -7.39 11.32
C ILE A 4 -22.93 -6.03 11.44
N LYS A 5 -22.53 -5.24 12.44
CA LYS A 5 -22.89 -3.83 12.54
C LYS A 5 -22.11 -3.05 11.49
N GLY A 6 -22.83 -2.42 10.57
CA GLY A 6 -22.33 -1.34 9.71
C GLY A 6 -21.72 -1.83 8.40
N VAL A 7 -22.45 -1.65 7.30
CA VAL A 7 -21.87 -1.60 5.96
C VAL A 7 -21.04 -0.32 5.89
N ASN A 8 -19.83 -0.37 6.44
CA ASN A 8 -18.86 0.72 6.32
C ASN A 8 -18.41 0.77 4.87
N LYS A 9 -18.58 1.93 4.23
CA LYS A 9 -17.97 2.25 2.94
C LYS A 9 -16.46 2.01 3.09
N ILE A 10 -15.96 0.92 2.53
CA ILE A 10 -14.53 0.55 2.62
C ILE A 10 -13.73 1.76 2.16
N ASN A 11 -12.87 2.29 3.03
CA ASN A 11 -12.13 3.49 2.69
C ASN A 11 -11.10 3.14 1.59
N LYS A 12 -10.71 4.15 0.79
CA LYS A 12 -9.80 3.94 -0.35
C LYS A 12 -8.51 3.20 0.03
N TYR A 13 -8.02 3.41 1.25
CA TYR A 13 -6.85 2.73 1.79
C TYR A 13 -7.09 1.22 1.94
N GLU A 14 -8.20 0.82 2.57
CA GLU A 14 -8.55 -0.59 2.76
C GLU A 14 -8.74 -1.31 1.42
N ASN A 15 -9.39 -0.67 0.43
CA ASN A 15 -9.49 -1.22 -0.92
C ASN A 15 -8.13 -1.50 -1.54
N ILE A 16 -7.18 -0.55 -1.44
CA ILE A 16 -5.82 -0.74 -1.96
C ILE A 16 -5.12 -1.88 -1.23
N ILE A 17 -5.25 -1.97 0.09
CA ILE A 17 -4.66 -3.08 0.85
C ILE A 17 -5.24 -4.42 0.41
N MET A 18 -6.55 -4.51 0.19
CA MET A 18 -7.19 -5.75 -0.28
C MET A 18 -6.68 -6.16 -1.67
N ILE A 19 -6.52 -5.21 -2.60
CA ILE A 19 -5.95 -5.47 -3.93
C ILE A 19 -4.51 -5.98 -3.81
N LEU A 20 -3.71 -5.40 -2.91
CA LEU A 20 -2.34 -5.87 -2.66
C LEU A 20 -2.31 -7.27 -2.05
N CYS A 21 -3.21 -7.57 -1.11
CA CYS A 21 -3.35 -8.92 -0.54
C CYS A 21 -3.66 -9.95 -1.64
N GLN A 22 -4.61 -9.63 -2.53
CA GLN A 22 -4.97 -10.47 -3.67
C GLN A 22 -3.80 -10.67 -4.64
N TYR A 23 -3.07 -9.60 -4.97
CA TYR A 23 -1.92 -9.67 -5.89
C TYR A 23 -0.80 -10.57 -5.38
N TYR A 24 -0.54 -10.56 -4.06
CA TYR A 24 0.49 -11.40 -3.46
C TYR A 24 -0.02 -12.76 -2.98
N GLU A 25 -1.30 -13.07 -3.17
CA GLU A 25 -1.95 -14.30 -2.70
C GLU A 25 -1.75 -14.51 -1.18
N VAL A 26 -1.87 -13.42 -0.41
CA VAL A 26 -1.73 -13.43 1.05
C VAL A 26 -2.98 -12.89 1.72
N ASN A 27 -3.21 -13.32 2.96
CA ASN A 27 -4.21 -12.66 3.79
C ASN A 27 -3.67 -11.33 4.37
N TYR A 28 -4.56 -10.57 5.02
CA TYR A 28 -4.21 -9.28 5.61
C TYR A 28 -3.09 -9.34 6.65
N GLU A 29 -3.07 -10.38 7.49
CA GLU A 29 -2.05 -10.53 8.54
C GLU A 29 -0.67 -10.85 7.94
N GLU A 30 -0.65 -11.72 6.93
CA GLU A 30 0.53 -12.02 6.13
C GLU A 30 1.02 -10.80 5.35
N PHE A 31 0.11 -10.00 4.80
CA PHE A 31 0.48 -8.75 4.15
C PHE A 31 1.13 -7.77 5.14
N ASN A 32 0.63 -7.67 6.38
CA ASN A 32 1.28 -6.87 7.42
C ASN A 32 2.71 -7.38 7.72
N LYS A 33 2.96 -8.70 7.66
CA LYS A 33 4.31 -9.27 7.75
C LYS A 33 5.16 -8.91 6.52
N LEU A 34 4.59 -8.89 5.32
CA LEU A 34 5.27 -8.44 4.10
C LEU A 34 5.67 -6.97 4.16
N LEU A 35 4.84 -6.09 4.75
CA LEU A 35 5.17 -4.66 4.91
C LEU A 35 6.42 -4.41 5.74
N LYS A 36 6.81 -5.36 6.61
CA LYS A 36 8.10 -5.30 7.34
C LYS A 36 9.30 -5.51 6.43
N LYS A 37 9.12 -6.15 5.26
CA LYS A 37 10.19 -6.29 4.26
C LYS A 37 10.43 -4.93 3.61
N ARG A 38 11.69 -4.47 3.65
CA ARG A 38 12.11 -3.13 3.22
C ARG A 38 11.57 -2.76 1.84
N GLU A 39 11.70 -3.65 0.85
CA GLU A 39 11.27 -3.41 -0.53
C GLU A 39 9.75 -3.29 -0.68
N LYS A 40 8.96 -4.18 -0.05
CA LYS A 40 7.50 -4.10 -0.06
C LYS A 40 6.98 -2.86 0.68
N SER A 41 7.69 -2.41 1.72
CA SER A 41 7.38 -1.16 2.41
C SER A 41 7.53 0.07 1.49
N TYR A 42 8.54 0.08 0.62
CA TYR A 42 8.78 1.17 -0.34
C TYR A 42 7.73 1.17 -1.46
N LEU A 43 7.42 -0.01 -2.00
CA LEU A 43 6.40 -0.15 -3.03
C LEU A 43 5.03 0.33 -2.52
N THR A 44 4.66 -0.12 -1.31
CA THR A 44 3.39 0.26 -0.68
C THR A 44 3.32 1.76 -0.40
N VAL A 45 4.40 2.38 0.11
CA VAL A 45 4.36 3.83 0.39
C VAL A 45 4.16 4.67 -0.88
N LEU A 46 4.73 4.25 -2.02
CA LEU A 46 4.53 4.94 -3.30
C LEU A 46 3.09 4.82 -3.80
N LEU A 47 2.52 3.62 -3.76
CA LEU A 47 1.13 3.40 -4.15
C LEU A 47 0.20 4.23 -3.25
N MET A 48 0.41 4.21 -1.94
CA MET A 48 -0.37 5.00 -1.01
C MET A 48 -0.21 6.51 -1.24
N LYS A 49 0.99 6.99 -1.61
CA LYS A 49 1.23 8.37 -2.04
C LYS A 49 0.41 8.70 -3.30
N LYS A 50 0.52 7.86 -4.32
CA LYS A 50 -0.16 8.03 -5.62
C LYS A 50 -1.66 8.17 -5.45
N PHE A 51 -2.25 7.36 -4.57
CA PHE A 51 -3.68 7.33 -4.33
C PHE A 51 -4.14 8.22 -3.16
N ARG A 52 -3.27 9.09 -2.62
CA ARG A 52 -3.56 10.06 -1.54
C ARG A 52 -4.03 9.41 -0.22
N CYS A 53 -3.43 8.27 0.13
CA CYS A 53 -3.76 7.44 1.31
C CYS A 53 -2.71 7.51 2.43
N LEU A 54 -1.72 8.41 2.36
CA LEU A 54 -0.65 8.52 3.36
C LEU A 54 -1.08 9.09 4.72
N ASN A 55 -2.29 9.65 4.81
CA ASN A 55 -2.81 10.24 6.05
C ASN A 55 -3.41 9.20 7.01
N SER A 56 -3.53 7.94 6.60
CA SER A 56 -4.02 6.85 7.46
C SER A 56 -3.02 6.56 8.58
N GLU A 57 -3.41 6.79 9.85
CA GLU A 57 -2.58 6.46 11.02
C GLU A 57 -2.25 4.96 11.06
N GLY A 58 -3.23 4.11 10.77
CA GLY A 58 -3.02 2.66 10.69
C GLY A 58 -2.03 2.22 9.60
N LEU A 59 -1.89 2.99 8.50
CA LEU A 59 -0.84 2.76 7.51
C LEU A 59 0.55 3.12 8.06
N LYS A 60 0.66 4.26 8.74
CA LYS A 60 1.93 4.75 9.27
C LYS A 60 2.53 3.76 10.26
N GLU A 61 1.71 3.24 11.17
CA GLU A 61 2.12 2.23 12.15
C GLU A 61 2.68 0.97 11.45
N LYS A 62 1.93 0.41 10.51
CA LYS A 62 2.33 -0.82 9.78
C LYS A 62 3.57 -0.65 8.91
N LEU A 63 3.79 0.55 8.38
CA LEU A 63 4.98 0.87 7.60
C LEU A 63 6.20 1.23 8.47
N GLY A 64 6.05 1.26 9.80
CA GLY A 64 7.09 1.66 10.74
C GLY A 64 7.45 3.15 10.63
N ILE A 65 6.47 4.00 10.29
CA ILE A 65 6.65 5.44 10.11
C ILE A 65 6.38 6.13 11.45
N ILE A 66 7.46 6.55 12.10
CA ILE A 66 7.41 7.21 13.41
C ILE A 66 7.30 8.74 13.31
N SER A 67 7.58 9.32 12.14
CA SER A 67 7.55 10.77 11.91
C SER A 67 7.39 11.14 10.44
N ASN A 68 6.98 12.38 10.17
CA ASN A 68 6.95 12.93 8.81
C ASN A 68 8.33 12.89 8.13
N ARG A 69 9.41 13.07 8.90
CA ARG A 69 10.78 12.96 8.40
C ARG A 69 11.08 11.55 7.90
N SER A 70 10.72 10.53 8.68
CA SER A 70 10.88 9.12 8.27
C SER A 70 10.01 8.76 7.06
N LEU A 71 8.80 9.30 6.96
CA LEU A 71 7.93 9.14 5.79
C LEU A 71 8.58 9.72 4.54
N HIS A 72 9.05 10.97 4.62
CA HIS A 72 9.68 11.65 3.50
C HIS A 72 10.95 10.93 3.02
N TYR A 73 11.80 10.49 3.95
CA TYR A 73 12.96 9.67 3.64
C TYR A 73 12.56 8.36 2.93
N LYS A 74 11.56 7.65 3.45
CA LYS A 74 11.07 6.40 2.84
C LYS A 74 10.53 6.63 1.42
N ILE A 75 9.78 7.71 1.20
CA ILE A 75 9.29 8.10 -0.13
C ILE A 75 10.47 8.38 -1.07
N LYS A 76 11.44 9.19 -0.65
CA LYS A 76 12.61 9.53 -1.47
C LYS A 76 13.36 8.28 -1.95
N ILE A 77 13.65 7.35 -1.03
CA ILE A 77 14.32 6.08 -1.38
C ILE A 77 13.46 5.24 -2.34
N ALA A 78 12.15 5.24 -2.17
CA ALA A 78 11.26 4.51 -3.06
C ALA A 78 11.23 5.14 -4.47
N GLU A 79 11.20 6.48 -4.58
CA GLU A 79 11.29 7.20 -5.85
C GLU A 79 12.62 6.94 -6.56
N GLU A 80 13.74 6.93 -5.84
CA GLU A 80 15.04 6.54 -6.38
C GLU A 80 15.01 5.11 -6.94
N LYS A 81 14.34 4.17 -6.25
CA LYS A 81 14.19 2.78 -6.71
C LYS A 81 13.42 2.65 -8.02
N ILE A 82 12.41 3.49 -8.26
CA ILE A 82 11.70 3.53 -9.56
C ILE A 82 12.69 3.81 -10.70
N LEU A 83 13.66 4.69 -10.47
CA LEU A 83 14.63 5.08 -11.49
C LEU A 83 15.65 3.97 -11.77
N ILE A 84 16.21 3.37 -10.71
CA ILE A 84 17.39 2.49 -10.83
C ILE A 84 17.07 0.99 -10.90
N ASN A 85 15.91 0.55 -10.41
CA ASN A 85 15.57 -0.88 -10.31
C ASN A 85 14.38 -1.20 -11.21
N LYS A 86 14.66 -1.85 -12.35
CA LYS A 86 13.64 -2.26 -13.34
C LYS A 86 12.55 -3.14 -12.72
N LYS A 87 12.92 -4.18 -11.96
CA LYS A 87 11.95 -5.09 -11.34
C LYS A 87 10.99 -4.35 -10.41
N PHE A 88 11.54 -3.45 -9.59
CA PHE A 88 10.74 -2.63 -8.67
C PHE A 88 9.79 -1.69 -9.42
N ARG A 89 10.28 -1.06 -10.50
CA ARG A 89 9.49 -0.16 -11.35
C ARG A 89 8.36 -0.89 -12.07
N ASP A 90 8.66 -2.03 -12.68
CA ASP A 90 7.68 -2.83 -13.42
C ASP A 90 6.57 -3.31 -12.47
N GLU A 91 6.93 -3.80 -11.27
CA GLU A 91 5.96 -4.20 -10.23
C GLU A 91 5.10 -3.02 -9.75
N TYR A 92 5.70 -1.83 -9.58
CA TYR A 92 4.96 -0.64 -9.18
C TYR A 92 3.89 -0.25 -10.22
N PHE A 93 4.25 -0.22 -11.51
CA PHE A 93 3.31 0.17 -12.56
C PHE A 93 2.22 -0.88 -12.78
N GLU A 94 2.55 -2.17 -12.69
CA GLU A 94 1.54 -3.24 -12.73
C GLU A 94 0.48 -3.07 -11.63
N LEU A 95 0.93 -2.85 -10.39
CA LEU A 95 0.03 -2.61 -9.27
C LEU A 95 -0.75 -1.31 -9.39
N GLU A 96 -0.12 -0.25 -9.90
CA GLU A 96 -0.78 1.03 -10.14
C GLU A 96 -1.97 0.85 -11.10
N GLU A 97 -1.79 0.13 -12.20
CA GLU A 97 -2.86 -0.15 -13.16
C GLU A 97 -3.95 -1.04 -12.56
N LYS A 98 -3.58 -2.13 -11.89
CA LYS A 98 -4.56 -3.00 -11.19
C LYS A 98 -5.42 -2.20 -10.20
N ILE A 99 -4.81 -1.29 -9.43
CA ILE A 99 -5.55 -0.44 -8.50
C ILE A 99 -6.46 0.54 -9.23
N LYS A 100 -6.00 1.18 -10.32
CA LYS A 100 -6.84 2.09 -11.12
C LYS A 100 -8.06 1.36 -11.69
N GLU A 101 -7.88 0.15 -12.22
CA GLU A 101 -8.97 -0.67 -12.77
C GLU A 101 -10.01 -0.99 -11.69
N ASN A 102 -9.56 -1.48 -10.53
CA ASN A 102 -10.47 -1.82 -9.43
C ASN A 102 -11.20 -0.60 -8.86
N LEU A 103 -10.55 0.57 -8.78
CA LEU A 103 -11.18 1.79 -8.29
C LEU A 103 -12.13 2.47 -9.30
N LYS A 104 -12.01 2.19 -10.60
CA LYS A 104 -12.97 2.66 -11.63
C LYS A 104 -14.28 1.86 -11.59
N ASN A 105 -14.22 0.62 -11.12
CA ASN A 105 -15.34 -0.31 -11.07
C ASN A 105 -16.09 -0.30 -9.71
N ALA A 106 -15.74 0.62 -8.80
CA ALA A 106 -16.26 0.74 -7.44
C ALA A 106 -17.04 2.05 -7.24
#